data_AF-A0A4R2LI96-F1
#
_entry.id   AF-A0A4R2LI96-F1
#
_cell.length_a   1.000
_cell.length_b   1.000
_cell.length_c   1.000
_cell.angle_alpha   90.00
_cell.angle_beta   90.00
_cell.angle_gamma   90.00
#
_symmetry.space_group_name_H-M   'P 1'
#
loop_
_entity.id
_entity.type
_entity.pdbx_description
1 polymer ?
#
loop_
_entity_poly.entity_id
_entity_poly.type
_entity_poly.pdbx_seq_one_letter_code
_entity_poly.pdbx_strand_id
1 'polypeptide(L)' 'MTLKEQNRRYKLHYNLRKKGNKVDARHRTVIRRANVLPEKEEKWCKELICIGYAVGNQLFAPPLHKI' A
#
# COMPACT_ATOMS: atom_id res chain seq x y z
N MET A 1 0.15 11.67 16.07
CA MET A 1 1.09 10.99 15.17
C MET A 1 2.48 11.56 15.40
N THR A 2 3.44 10.73 15.80
CA THR A 2 4.82 11.15 16.10
C THR A 2 5.64 11.37 14.83
N LEU A 3 6.78 12.06 14.91
CA LEU A 3 7.70 12.22 13.77
C LEU A 3 8.16 10.86 13.22
N LYS A 4 8.37 9.88 14.10
CA LYS A 4 8.75 8.51 13.71
C LYS A 4 7.64 7.82 12.91
N GLU A 5 6.39 7.94 13.34
CA GLU A 5 5.23 7.40 12.61
C GLU A 5 5.03 8.09 11.27
N GLN A 6 5.25 9.41 11.21
CA GLN A 6 5.15 10.17 9.97
C GLN A 6 6.22 9.73 8.95
N ASN A 7 7.46 9.58 9.40
CA ASN A 7 8.56 9.08 8.56
C ASN A 7 8.31 7.65 8.08
N ARG A 8 7.79 6.78 8.96
CA ARG A 8 7.39 5.42 8.59
C ARG A 8 6.33 5.44 7.50
N ARG A 9 5.28 6.24 7.67
CA ARG A 9 4.20 6.39 6.69
C ARG A 9 4.72 6.85 5.32
N TYR A 10 5.60 7.85 5.28
CA TYR A 10 6.21 8.29 4.02
C TYR A 10 7.06 7.18 3.36
N LYS A 11 7.80 6.40 4.15
CA LYS A 11 8.56 5.25 3.65
C LYS A 11 7.64 4.16 3.07
N LEU A 12 6.52 3.88 3.71
CA LEU A 12 5.50 2.94 3.21
C LEU A 12 4.90 3.43 1.89
N HIS A 13 4.53 4.72 1.79
CA HIS A 13 4.03 5.30 0.54
C HIS A 13 5.03 5.14 -0.60
N TYR A 14 6.30 5.50 -0.35
CA TYR A 14 7.36 5.39 -1.34
C TYR A 14 7.55 3.95 -1.81
N ASN A 15 7.64 2.99 -0.88
CA ASN A 15 7.81 1.57 -1.19
C ASN A 15 6.66 1.01 -2.03
N LEU A 16 5.41 1.32 -1.66
CA LEU A 16 4.23 0.84 -2.38
C LEU A 16 4.14 1.42 -3.79
N ARG A 17 4.42 2.73 -3.95
CA ARG A 17 4.50 3.38 -5.26
C ARG A 17 5.60 2.78 -6.13
N LYS A 18 6.78 2.53 -5.57
CA LYS A 18 7.90 1.88 -6.27
C LYS A 18 7.54 0.48 -6.78
N LYS A 19 6.62 -0.21 -6.11
CA LYS A 19 6.11 -1.51 -6.55
C LYS A 19 4.97 -1.43 -7.58
N GLY A 20 4.47 -0.23 -7.87
CA GLY A 20 3.40 0.00 -8.85
C GLY A 20 2.00 0.10 -8.24
N ASN A 21 1.88 0.14 -6.90
CA ASN A 21 0.60 0.40 -6.24
C ASN A 21 0.29 1.90 -6.30
N LYS A 22 -0.99 2.27 -6.45
CA LYS A 22 -1.40 3.69 -6.39
C LYS A 22 -1.63 4.08 -4.93
N VAL A 23 -1.03 5.18 -4.50
CA VAL A 23 -1.17 5.69 -3.12
C VAL A 23 -1.64 7.13 -3.16
N ASP A 24 -2.87 7.36 -2.74
CA ASP A 24 -3.44 8.68 -2.50
C ASP A 24 -3.29 9.05 -1.02
N ALA A 25 -2.30 9.88 -0.74
CA ALA A 25 -2.01 10.30 0.63
C ALA A 25 -3.04 11.31 1.17
N ARG A 26 -3.75 12.05 0.30
CA ARG A 26 -4.74 13.07 0.68
C ARG A 26 -6.00 12.40 1.20
N HIS A 27 -6.49 11.39 0.48
CA HIS A 27 -7.69 10.64 0.85
C HIS A 27 -7.39 9.39 1.68
N ARG A 28 -6.12 9.14 2.00
CA ARG A 28 -5.65 7.95 2.72
C ARG A 28 -6.11 6.65 2.07
N THR A 29 -5.94 6.53 0.76
CA THR A 29 -6.29 5.33 0.03
C THR A 29 -5.09 4.70 -0.67
N VAL A 30 -5.08 3.37 -0.75
CA VAL A 30 -4.12 2.59 -1.52
C VAL A 30 -4.88 1.66 -2.44
N ILE A 31 -4.56 1.71 -3.73
CA ILE A 31 -5.05 0.75 -4.71
C ILE A 31 -3.91 -0.20 -5.06
N ARG A 32 -4.10 -1.47 -4.69
CA ARG A 32 -3.17 -2.57 -4.94
C ARG A 32 -3.06 -2.83 -6.44
N ARG A 33 -1.84 -3.11 -6.91
CA ARG A 33 -1.56 -3.45 -8.32
C ARG A 33 -2.08 -4.83 -8.74
N ALA A 34 -2.28 -5.72 -7.77
CA ALA A 34 -2.67 -7.11 -7.98
C ALA A 34 -3.54 -7.59 -6.80
N ASN A 35 -4.41 -8.57 -7.06
CA ASN A 35 -5.33 -9.12 -6.05
C ASN A 35 -4.60 -9.83 -4.90
N VAL A 36 -3.51 -10.51 -5.24
CA VAL A 36 -2.55 -11.09 -4.30
C VAL A 36 -1.30 -10.21 -4.37
N LEU A 37 -0.65 -9.95 -3.24
CA LEU A 37 0.61 -9.22 -3.18
C LEU A 37 1.67 -10.12 -2.51
N PRO A 38 2.97 -9.88 -2.75
CA PRO A 38 4.01 -10.51 -1.96
C PRO A 38 3.84 -10.16 -0.47
N GLU A 39 4.19 -11.08 0.43
CA GLU A 39 4.00 -10.94 1.88
C GLU A 39 4.55 -9.60 2.43
N LYS A 40 5.68 -9.13 1.88
CA LYS A 40 6.30 -7.86 2.26
C LYS A 40 5.40 -6.66 1.92
N GLU A 41 4.78 -6.65 0.74
CA GLU A 41 3.85 -5.59 0.34
C GLU A 41 2.55 -5.69 1.15
N GLU A 42 2.07 -6.90 1.46
CA GLU A 42 0.90 -7.09 2.34
C GLU A 42 1.14 -6.56 3.75
N LYS A 43 2.32 -6.80 4.34
CA LYS A 43 2.70 -6.22 5.64
C LYS A 43 2.63 -4.69 5.61
N TRP A 44 3.13 -4.06 4.56
CA TRP A 44 3.05 -2.61 4.39
C TRP A 44 1.60 -2.10 4.28
N CYS A 45 0.75 -2.81 3.53
CA CYS A 45 -0.66 -2.49 3.43
C CYS A 45 -1.37 -2.61 4.79
N LYS A 46 -1.10 -3.69 5.54
CA LYS A 46 -1.65 -3.89 6.90
C LYS A 46 -1.22 -2.76 7.85
N GLU A 47 0.04 -2.34 7.81
CA GLU A 47 0.51 -1.18 8.59
C GLU A 47 -0.28 0.09 8.24
N LEU A 48 -0.55 0.36 6.96
CA LEU A 48 -1.33 1.52 6.55
C LEU A 48 -2.80 1.43 6.99
N ILE A 49 -3.40 0.23 6.98
CA ILE A 49 -4.76 0.00 7.51
C ILE A 49 -4.81 0.38 9.00
N CYS A 50 -3.82 -0.02 9.80
CA CYS A 50 -3.73 0.37 11.21
C CYS A 50 -3.60 1.89 11.42
N ILE A 51 -3.08 2.62 10.42
CA ILE A 51 -2.95 4.09 10.42
C ILE A 51 -4.22 4.78 9.85
N GLY A 52 -5.24 3.99 9.50
CA GLY A 52 -6.53 4.48 9.00
C GLY A 52 -6.55 4.73 7.49
N TYR A 53 -5.78 3.97 6.71
CA TYR A 53 -5.91 3.97 5.26
C TYR A 53 -6.91 2.91 4.80
N ALA A 54 -7.69 3.24 3.78
CA ALA A 54 -8.44 2.25 3.02
C ALA A 54 -7.52 1.60 1.98
N VAL A 55 -7.45 0.27 1.98
CA VAL A 55 -6.67 -0.50 0.99
C VAL A 55 -7.63 -1.33 0.16
N GLY A 56 -7.67 -1.09 -1.14
CA GLY A 56 -8.50 -1.81 -2.09
C GLY A 56 -7.69 -2.38 -3.25
N ASN A 57 -8.32 -3.24 -4.05
CA ASN A 57 -7.74 -3.73 -5.31
C ASN A 57 -8.23 -2.87 -6.47
N GLN A 58 -7.46 -2.84 -7.55
CA GLN A 58 -7.99 -2.38 -8.83
C GLN A 58 -9.11 -3.34 -9.29
N LEU A 59 -10.19 -2.81 -9.87
CA LEU A 59 -11.37 -3.60 -10.25
C LEU A 59 -11.03 -4.78 -11.18
N PHE A 60 -10.05 -4.59 -12.06
CA PHE A 60 -9.51 -5.59 -12.98
C PHE A 60 -8.05 -5.93 -12.67
N ALA A 61 -7.68 -5.94 -11.38
CA ALA A 61 -6.32 -6.23 -10.99
C ALA A 61 -5.92 -7.66 -11.44
N PRO A 62 -4.81 -7.82 -12.18
CA PRO A 62 -4.39 -9.14 -12.63
C PRO A 62 -4.08 -10.04 -11.42
N PRO A 63 -4.31 -11.36 -11.53
CA PRO A 63 -3.76 -12.31 -10.57
C PRO A 63 -2.23 -12.14 -10.56
N LEU A 64 -1.62 -12.18 -9.37
CA LEU A 64 -0.18 -11.94 -9.19
C LEU A 64 0.58 -12.76 -10.22
N HIS A 65 1.22 -12.10 -11.19
CA HIS A 65 2.09 -12.80 -12.13
C HIS A 65 3.20 -13.45 -11.31
N LYS A 66 3.25 -14.78 -11.36
CA LYS A 66 4.44 -15.54 -11.00
C LYS A 66 5.52 -15.07 -12.00
N ILE A 67 6.38 -14.15 -11.54
CA ILE A 67 7.67 -13.92 -12.19
C ILE A 67 8.52 -15.13 -11.86
#